data_AF-A0A7S0P5H6-F1
#
_entry.id   AF-A0A7S0P5H6-F1
#
_cell.length_a   1.000
_cell.length_b   1.000
_cell.length_c   1.000
_cell.angle_alpha   90.00
_cell.angle_beta   90.00
_cell.angle_gamma   90.00
#
_symmetry.space_group_name_H-M   'P 1'
#
loop_
_entity.id
_entity.type
_entity.pdbx_description
1 polymer ?
#
loop_
_entity_poly.entity_id
_entity_poly.type
_entity_poly.pdbx_seq_one_letter_code
_entity_poly.pdbx_strand_id
1 'polypeptide(L)'
;GLPPLTIMSCDNLPTNGATTKKAVLAFASAVSSELAGYIASSVPFPNSMVDRITPVTTPQNITEIESRHGIKDAWPVICEPFLQWVIEDNFVDGCRPDWSSLPGVEFTKDVEHYENMKLSLLNSTHSSMSYLSILAGFDLVHEAVQDPGIEAFLRSYMSEITPT
;
A
#
# COMPACT_ATOMS: atom_id res chain seq x y z
N GLY A 1 22.97 -16.11 -18.05
CA GLY A 1 23.55 -16.49 -16.75
C GLY A 1 23.74 -15.31 -15.84
N LEU A 2 22.78 -14.38 -15.79
CA LEU A 2 22.66 -13.41 -14.70
C LEU A 2 21.73 -14.01 -13.63
N PRO A 3 21.87 -13.62 -12.35
CA PRO A 3 20.93 -14.04 -11.31
C PRO A 3 19.51 -13.53 -11.60
N PRO A 4 18.47 -14.23 -11.10
CA PRO A 4 17.10 -13.74 -11.18
C PRO A 4 16.93 -12.48 -10.34
N LEU A 5 15.80 -11.80 -10.53
CA LEU A 5 15.38 -10.66 -9.72
C LEU A 5 14.27 -11.07 -8.76
N THR A 6 14.12 -10.36 -7.66
CA THR A 6 12.87 -10.36 -6.89
C THR A 6 11.88 -9.40 -7.56
N ILE A 7 10.62 -9.81 -7.70
CA ILE A 7 9.53 -8.93 -8.16
C ILE A 7 8.61 -8.68 -6.97
N MET A 8 8.72 -7.50 -6.36
CA MET A 8 7.93 -7.11 -5.20
C MET A 8 6.90 -6.07 -5.61
N SER A 9 5.61 -6.39 -5.45
CA SER A 9 4.54 -5.43 -5.63
C SER A 9 4.39 -4.56 -4.39
N CYS A 10 4.14 -3.28 -4.61
CA CYS A 10 3.76 -2.30 -3.58
C CYS A 10 2.36 -1.75 -3.86
N ASP A 11 1.52 -2.50 -4.58
CA ASP A 11 0.13 -2.14 -4.83
C ASP A 11 -0.75 -2.59 -3.67
N ASN A 12 -1.82 -1.82 -3.42
CA ASN A 12 -2.82 -2.09 -2.39
C ASN A 12 -3.82 -3.16 -2.86
N LEU A 13 -3.34 -4.40 -3.01
CA LEU A 13 -4.12 -5.58 -3.40
C LEU A 13 -3.91 -6.68 -2.35
N PRO A 14 -4.94 -7.47 -2.02
CA PRO A 14 -4.73 -8.68 -1.22
C PRO A 14 -3.78 -9.63 -1.93
N THR A 15 -2.82 -10.20 -1.21
CA THR A 15 -1.80 -11.12 -1.72
C THR A 15 -1.12 -10.57 -2.99
N ASN A 16 -0.67 -9.31 -2.94
CA ASN A 16 -0.19 -8.60 -4.13
C ASN A 16 0.96 -9.33 -4.85
N GLY A 17 1.90 -9.92 -4.11
CA GLY A 17 2.98 -10.76 -4.65
C GLY A 17 2.45 -12.00 -5.37
N ALA A 18 1.52 -12.73 -4.78
CA ALA A 18 0.87 -13.88 -5.42
C ALA A 18 0.09 -13.49 -6.69
N THR A 19 -0.61 -12.35 -6.64
CA THR A 19 -1.32 -11.79 -7.80
C THR A 19 -0.37 -11.43 -8.93
N THR A 20 0.75 -10.76 -8.62
CA THR A 20 1.80 -10.46 -9.59
C THR A 20 2.41 -11.74 -10.17
N LYS A 21 2.72 -12.73 -9.33
CA LYS A 21 3.26 -14.04 -9.78
C LYS A 21 2.32 -14.71 -10.78
N LYS A 22 1.02 -14.74 -10.48
CA LYS A 22 0.00 -15.32 -11.37
C LYS A 22 -0.05 -14.61 -12.71
N ALA A 23 -0.07 -13.27 -12.72
CA ALA A 23 -0.10 -12.49 -13.97
C ALA A 23 1.16 -12.71 -14.82
N VAL A 24 2.34 -12.67 -14.19
CA VAL A 24 3.62 -12.87 -14.89
C VAL A 24 3.72 -14.29 -15.45
N LEU A 25 3.34 -15.32 -14.69
CA LEU A 25 3.38 -16.72 -15.15
C LEU A 25 2.37 -16.98 -16.26
N ALA A 26 1.18 -16.38 -16.22
CA ALA A 26 0.20 -16.50 -17.29
C ALA A 26 0.74 -15.94 -18.61
N PHE A 27 1.35 -14.75 -18.58
CA PHE A 27 1.97 -14.17 -19.75
C PHE A 27 3.17 -15.00 -20.23
N ALA A 28 4.07 -15.37 -19.32
CA ALA A 28 5.24 -16.18 -19.67
C ALA A 28 4.84 -17.52 -20.31
N SER A 29 3.79 -18.18 -19.82
CA SER A 29 3.31 -19.45 -20.36
C SER A 29 2.77 -19.32 -21.79
N ALA A 30 2.17 -18.17 -22.13
CA ALA A 30 1.72 -17.88 -23.49
C ALA A 30 2.89 -17.62 -24.46
N VAL A 31 4.05 -17.25 -23.94
CA VAL A 31 5.27 -17.00 -24.72
C VAL A 31 6.16 -18.25 -24.82
N SER A 32 6.46 -18.90 -23.70
CA SER A 32 7.31 -20.08 -23.61
C SER A 32 7.11 -20.82 -22.29
N SER A 33 6.84 -22.12 -22.37
CA SER A 33 6.74 -22.99 -21.19
C SER A 33 8.06 -23.10 -20.41
N GLU A 34 9.20 -23.03 -21.10
CA GLU A 34 10.54 -23.03 -20.46
C GLU A 34 10.74 -21.76 -19.63
N LEU A 35 10.36 -20.60 -20.19
CA LEU A 35 10.42 -19.32 -19.47
C LEU A 35 9.52 -19.32 -18.24
N ALA A 36 8.27 -19.80 -18.39
CA ALA A 36 7.35 -19.92 -17.27
C ALA A 36 7.89 -20.84 -16.16
N GLY A 37 8.48 -21.98 -16.54
CA GLY A 37 9.13 -22.90 -15.61
C GLY A 37 10.27 -22.24 -14.85
N TYR A 38 11.15 -21.52 -15.55
CA TYR A 38 12.26 -20.79 -14.95
C TYR A 38 11.79 -19.71 -13.96
N ILE A 39 10.79 -18.91 -14.33
CA ILE A 39 10.24 -17.87 -13.45
C ILE A 39 9.61 -18.51 -12.21
N ALA A 40 8.83 -19.57 -12.37
CA ALA A 40 8.15 -20.24 -11.27
C ALA A 40 9.10 -20.78 -10.21
N SER A 41 10.28 -21.27 -10.62
CA SER A 41 11.29 -21.85 -9.73
C SER A 41 12.31 -20.85 -9.18
N SER A 42 12.56 -19.75 -9.90
CA SER A 42 13.75 -18.92 -9.65
C SER A 42 13.44 -17.48 -9.22
N VAL A 43 12.22 -16.99 -9.45
CA VAL A 43 11.83 -15.60 -9.20
C VAL A 43 10.92 -15.53 -7.96
N PRO A 44 11.35 -14.87 -6.87
CA PRO A 44 10.51 -14.61 -5.71
C PRO A 44 9.53 -13.47 -5.97
N PHE A 45 8.35 -13.60 -5.36
CA PHE A 45 7.26 -12.63 -5.42
C PHE A 45 6.71 -12.43 -4.00
N PRO A 46 7.44 -11.73 -3.10
CA PRO A 46 6.98 -11.50 -1.74
C PRO A 46 5.70 -10.67 -1.73
N ASN A 47 4.73 -11.06 -0.89
CA ASN A 47 3.60 -10.18 -0.58
C ASN A 47 4.07 -9.02 0.30
N SER A 48 3.36 -7.89 0.23
CA SER A 48 3.59 -6.77 1.12
C SER A 48 2.31 -6.00 1.44
N MET A 49 2.19 -5.50 2.67
CA MET A 49 1.20 -4.50 3.04
C MET A 49 1.87 -3.13 3.05
N VAL A 50 1.38 -2.19 2.24
CA VAL A 50 1.87 -0.81 2.20
C VAL A 50 0.82 0.15 2.75
N ASP A 51 1.25 1.08 3.59
CA ASP A 51 0.36 2.11 4.12
C ASP A 51 1.06 3.45 4.35
N ARG A 52 0.60 4.45 3.58
CA ARG A 52 0.90 5.88 3.74
C ARG A 52 0.01 6.71 2.84
N ILE A 53 -0.84 7.55 3.41
CA ILE A 53 -1.65 8.49 2.63
C ILE A 53 -0.73 9.50 1.96
N THR A 54 -0.77 9.52 0.62
CA THR A 54 0.06 10.35 -0.25
C THR A 54 -0.83 11.04 -1.28
N PRO A 55 -1.36 12.24 -0.99
CA PRO A 55 -2.19 12.98 -1.94
C PRO A 55 -1.43 13.35 -3.21
N VAL A 56 -2.19 13.57 -4.28
CA VAL A 56 -1.63 14.09 -5.54
C VAL A 56 -1.06 15.50 -5.31
N THR A 57 0.15 15.74 -5.79
CA THR A 57 0.79 17.06 -5.72
C THR A 57 -0.04 18.11 -6.47
N THR A 58 -0.34 19.22 -5.80
CA THR A 58 -1.03 20.38 -6.37
C THR A 58 -0.07 21.58 -6.55
N PRO A 59 -0.41 22.57 -7.40
CA PRO A 59 0.33 23.83 -7.48
C PRO A 59 0.47 24.56 -6.14
N GLN A 60 -0.52 24.42 -5.26
CA GLN A 60 -0.50 24.96 -3.90
C GLN A 60 0.61 24.31 -3.07
N ASN A 61 0.79 22.98 -3.15
CA ASN A 61 1.87 22.31 -2.43
C ASN A 61 3.25 22.79 -2.87
N ILE A 62 3.47 23.01 -4.17
CA ILE A 62 4.72 23.56 -4.71
C ILE A 62 5.03 24.93 -4.08
N THR A 63 4.02 25.82 -4.08
CA THR A 63 4.15 27.17 -3.53
C THR A 63 4.37 27.14 -2.00
N GLU A 64 3.70 26.22 -1.31
CA GLU A 64 3.81 26.04 0.14
C GLU A 64 5.22 25.57 0.55
N ILE A 65 5.81 24.62 -0.18
CA ILE A 65 7.17 24.14 0.08
C ILE A 65 8.21 25.25 -0.10
N GLU A 66 8.11 26.04 -1.18
CA GLU A 66 9.01 27.18 -1.39
C GLU A 66 8.84 28.23 -0.30
N SER A 67 7.61 28.60 0.04
CA SER A 67 7.35 29.66 1.03
C SER A 67 7.72 29.27 2.47
N ARG A 68 7.51 28.02 2.87
CA ARG A 68 7.80 27.55 4.24
C ARG A 68 9.24 27.15 4.46
N HIS A 69 9.88 26.57 3.44
CA HIS A 69 11.19 25.94 3.58
C HIS A 69 12.27 26.59 2.70
N GLY A 70 11.92 27.51 1.81
CA GLY A 70 12.84 28.12 0.86
C GLY A 70 13.33 27.17 -0.23
N ILE A 71 12.68 26.01 -0.38
CA ILE A 71 13.07 24.94 -1.32
C ILE A 71 12.25 25.08 -2.60
N LYS A 72 12.93 25.28 -3.72
CA LYS A 72 12.32 25.23 -5.06
C LYS A 72 12.30 23.80 -5.56
N ASP A 73 11.23 23.08 -5.25
CA ASP A 73 10.97 21.74 -5.77
C ASP A 73 9.83 21.80 -6.80
N ALA A 74 10.09 21.33 -8.02
CA ALA A 74 9.10 21.32 -9.09
C ALA A 74 8.02 20.24 -8.89
N TRP A 75 8.30 19.21 -8.08
CA TRP A 75 7.36 18.12 -7.85
C TRP A 75 7.51 17.50 -6.45
N PRO A 76 7.18 18.25 -5.39
CA PRO A 76 7.24 17.74 -4.04
C PRO A 76 6.17 16.67 -3.81
N VAL A 77 6.50 15.66 -3.01
CA VAL A 77 5.55 14.63 -2.56
C VAL A 77 5.12 14.96 -1.14
N ILE A 78 3.84 15.28 -0.97
CA ILE A 78 3.24 15.49 0.35
C ILE A 78 2.62 14.17 0.82
N CYS A 79 2.84 13.84 2.08
CA CYS A 79 2.32 12.62 2.69
C CYS A 79 2.13 12.85 4.19
N GLU A 80 1.34 11.98 4.81
CA GLU A 80 1.20 11.99 6.26
C GLU A 80 2.48 11.52 6.98
N PRO A 81 2.61 11.80 8.29
CA PRO A 81 3.72 11.29 9.10
C PRO A 81 3.68 9.77 9.32
N PHE A 82 2.47 9.17 9.36
CA PHE A 82 2.31 7.72 9.52
C PHE A 82 2.88 6.98 8.29
N LEU A 83 3.54 5.86 8.55
CA LEU A 83 4.02 4.94 7.53
C LEU A 83 4.10 3.55 8.14
N GLN A 84 3.61 2.56 7.41
CA GLN A 84 3.81 1.15 7.72
C GLN A 84 4.08 0.37 6.44
N TRP A 85 5.06 -0.52 6.49
CA TRP A 85 5.37 -1.42 5.39
C TRP A 85 5.73 -2.81 5.93
N VAL A 86 4.84 -3.77 5.72
CA VAL A 86 5.03 -5.15 6.18
C VAL A 86 5.36 -6.02 4.97
N ILE A 87 6.45 -6.79 5.02
CA ILE A 87 7.02 -7.46 3.86
C ILE A 87 7.28 -8.94 4.19
N GLU A 88 6.93 -9.85 3.28
CA GLU A 88 7.43 -11.23 3.35
C GLU A 88 8.94 -11.25 3.07
N ASP A 89 9.73 -11.84 3.96
CA ASP A 89 11.18 -11.92 3.79
C ASP A 89 11.59 -13.03 2.80
N ASN A 90 11.24 -12.83 1.52
CA ASN A 90 11.48 -13.77 0.44
C ASN A 90 12.10 -13.06 -0.77
N PHE A 91 13.42 -12.96 -0.77
CA PHE A 91 14.22 -12.29 -1.80
C PHE A 91 15.24 -13.24 -2.40
N VAL A 92 15.62 -13.01 -3.65
CA VAL A 92 16.67 -13.79 -4.33
C VAL A 92 17.92 -13.78 -3.48
N ASP A 93 18.40 -14.97 -3.13
CA ASP A 93 19.58 -15.19 -2.27
C ASP A 93 19.53 -14.48 -0.90
N GLY A 94 18.33 -14.10 -0.42
CA GLY A 94 18.17 -13.26 0.77
C GLY A 94 18.70 -11.83 0.60
N CYS A 95 19.05 -11.44 -0.62
CA CYS A 95 19.61 -10.12 -0.92
C CYS A 95 18.50 -9.08 -1.03
N ARG A 96 18.42 -8.22 -0.01
CA ARG A 96 17.61 -7.00 0.01
C ARG A 96 18.36 -5.90 0.76
N PRO A 97 18.01 -4.62 0.56
CA PRO A 97 18.50 -3.56 1.44
C PRO A 97 18.11 -3.84 2.90
N ASP A 98 18.86 -3.23 3.84
CA ASP A 98 18.55 -3.31 5.27
C ASP A 98 17.36 -2.39 5.64
N TRP A 99 16.20 -2.67 5.06
CA TRP A 99 14.96 -1.95 5.36
C TRP A 99 14.48 -2.22 6.78
N SER A 100 14.93 -3.29 7.42
CA SER A 100 14.64 -3.60 8.84
C SER A 100 15.11 -2.51 9.81
N SER A 101 16.06 -1.67 9.38
CA SER A 101 16.52 -0.51 10.13
C SER A 101 15.62 0.73 9.98
N LEU A 102 14.71 0.74 8.99
CA LEU A 102 13.85 1.88 8.71
C LEU A 102 12.61 1.88 9.61
N PRO A 103 12.23 3.04 10.19
CA PRO A 103 11.01 3.16 10.96
C PRO A 103 9.78 2.74 10.16
N GLY A 104 8.89 1.94 10.78
CA GLY A 104 7.64 1.49 10.17
C GLY A 104 7.77 0.31 9.21
N VAL A 105 8.97 -0.21 8.96
CA VAL A 105 9.17 -1.43 8.16
C VAL A 105 9.23 -2.66 9.07
N GLU A 106 8.46 -3.69 8.71
CA GLU A 106 8.44 -4.98 9.40
C GLU A 106 8.60 -6.13 8.40
N PHE A 107 9.44 -7.11 8.75
CA PHE A 107 9.52 -8.38 8.01
C PHE A 107 8.76 -9.46 8.76
N THR A 108 7.90 -10.16 8.04
CA THR A 108 7.09 -11.24 8.59
C THR A 108 7.10 -12.46 7.67
N LYS A 109 6.57 -13.56 8.16
CA LYS A 109 6.27 -14.76 7.38
C LYS A 109 4.79 -14.84 6.97
N ASP A 110 3.96 -13.96 7.53
CA ASP A 110 2.52 -13.91 7.31
C ASP A 110 2.10 -12.45 7.13
N VAL A 111 2.16 -11.98 5.88
CA VAL A 111 1.68 -10.64 5.50
C VAL A 111 0.16 -10.61 5.41
N GLU A 112 -0.48 -11.74 5.13
CA GLU A 112 -1.92 -11.84 4.93
C GLU A 112 -2.71 -11.35 6.15
N HIS A 113 -2.23 -11.64 7.36
CA HIS A 113 -2.85 -11.10 8.58
C HIS A 113 -2.86 -9.56 8.64
N TYR A 114 -1.76 -8.92 8.27
CA TYR A 114 -1.63 -7.46 8.28
C TYR A 114 -2.40 -6.80 7.14
N GLU A 115 -2.35 -7.40 5.94
CA GLU A 115 -3.19 -6.96 4.83
C GLU A 115 -4.67 -7.04 5.21
N ASN A 116 -5.14 -8.15 5.77
CA ASN A 116 -6.54 -8.31 6.16
C ASN A 116 -6.95 -7.26 7.19
N MET A 117 -6.14 -6.99 8.22
CA MET A 117 -6.42 -5.92 9.18
C MET A 117 -6.52 -4.55 8.50
N LYS A 118 -5.56 -4.20 7.63
CA LYS A 118 -5.53 -2.88 6.96
C LYS A 118 -6.67 -2.72 5.95
N LEU A 119 -6.90 -3.73 5.12
CA LEU A 119 -7.98 -3.73 4.12
C LEU A 119 -9.35 -3.65 4.79
N SER A 120 -9.55 -4.43 5.87
CA SER A 120 -10.82 -4.48 6.58
C SER A 120 -11.08 -3.27 7.45
N LEU A 121 -10.10 -2.72 8.18
CA LEU A 121 -10.36 -1.59 9.10
C LEU A 121 -10.13 -0.24 8.45
N LEU A 122 -9.06 -0.08 7.67
CA LEU A 122 -8.70 1.23 7.12
C LEU A 122 -9.36 1.47 5.76
N ASN A 123 -9.11 0.59 4.78
CA ASN A 123 -9.61 0.81 3.42
C ASN A 123 -11.14 0.73 3.33
N SER A 124 -11.74 -0.23 4.03
CA SER A 124 -13.20 -0.39 4.02
C SER A 124 -13.89 0.80 4.71
N THR A 125 -13.34 1.28 5.82
CA THR A 125 -13.87 2.47 6.53
C THR A 125 -13.74 3.69 5.65
N HIS A 126 -12.58 3.89 5.03
CA HIS A 126 -12.36 5.03 4.14
C HIS A 126 -13.34 5.01 2.97
N SER A 127 -13.58 3.84 2.36
CA SER A 127 -14.55 3.68 1.26
C SER A 127 -15.98 3.95 1.74
N SER A 128 -16.39 3.35 2.86
CA SER A 128 -17.74 3.50 3.44
C SER A 128 -18.04 4.95 3.81
N MET A 129 -17.06 5.65 4.40
CA MET A 129 -17.13 7.07 4.71
C MET A 129 -17.26 7.92 3.45
N SER A 130 -16.40 7.70 2.45
CA SER A 130 -16.25 8.60 1.30
C SER A 130 -17.59 8.87 0.60
N TYR A 131 -18.41 7.83 0.41
CA TYR A 131 -19.71 7.99 -0.24
C TYR A 131 -20.70 8.82 0.59
N LEU A 132 -20.73 8.61 1.91
CA LEU A 132 -21.60 9.37 2.81
C LEU A 132 -21.16 10.82 2.92
N SER A 133 -19.84 11.06 3.00
CA SER A 133 -19.25 12.39 3.09
C SER A 133 -19.56 13.24 1.86
N ILE A 134 -19.45 12.67 0.66
CA ILE A 134 -19.80 13.36 -0.59
C ILE A 134 -21.29 13.74 -0.60
N LEU A 135 -22.18 12.84 -0.16
CA LEU A 135 -23.62 13.13 -0.08
C LEU A 135 -23.96 14.20 0.98
N ALA A 136 -23.17 14.29 2.03
CA ALA A 136 -23.28 15.31 3.07
C ALA A 136 -22.64 16.66 2.67
N GLY A 137 -21.99 16.74 1.50
CA GLY A 137 -21.39 17.97 0.98
C GLY A 137 -19.97 18.26 1.48
N PHE A 138 -19.26 17.25 1.99
CA PHE A 138 -17.85 17.38 2.37
C PHE A 138 -16.93 17.00 1.20
N ASP A 139 -15.94 17.85 0.93
CA ASP A 139 -14.94 17.60 -0.11
C ASP A 139 -13.68 16.95 0.44
N LEU A 140 -13.36 17.18 1.73
CA LEU A 140 -12.13 16.68 2.35
C LEU A 140 -12.42 15.74 3.52
N VAL A 141 -11.64 14.66 3.62
CA VAL A 141 -11.73 13.66 4.68
C VAL A 141 -11.66 14.30 6.07
N HIS A 142 -10.74 15.24 6.27
CA HIS A 142 -10.55 15.89 7.58
C HIS A 142 -11.75 16.75 8.00
N GLU A 143 -12.58 17.21 7.06
CA GLU A 143 -13.83 17.93 7.34
C GLU A 143 -14.91 16.93 7.74
N ALA A 144 -15.04 15.85 6.95
CA ALA A 144 -16.04 14.82 7.18
C ALA A 144 -15.89 14.14 8.56
N VAL A 145 -14.68 13.83 8.99
CA VAL A 145 -14.44 13.16 10.29
C VAL A 145 -14.69 14.06 11.50
N GLN A 146 -14.89 15.37 11.30
CA GLN A 146 -15.32 16.29 12.36
C GLN A 146 -16.84 16.34 12.52
N ASP A 147 -17.61 15.81 11.57
CA ASP A 147 -19.06 15.67 11.70
C ASP A 147 -19.42 14.58 12.72
N PRO A 148 -20.21 14.87 13.77
CA PRO A 148 -20.55 13.88 14.80
C PRO A 148 -21.29 12.66 14.27
N GLY A 149 -22.08 12.81 13.20
CA GLY A 149 -22.82 11.71 12.58
C GLY A 149 -21.89 10.76 11.82
N ILE A 150 -20.96 11.31 11.04
CA ILE A 150 -19.91 10.54 10.38
C ILE A 150 -19.02 9.86 11.44
N GLU A 151 -18.54 10.58 12.46
CA GLU A 151 -17.69 9.98 13.50
C GLU A 151 -18.38 8.78 14.18
N ALA A 152 -19.66 8.93 14.56
CA ALA A 152 -20.43 7.86 15.19
C ALA A 152 -20.59 6.65 14.26
N PHE A 153 -20.84 6.88 12.97
CA PHE A 153 -20.90 5.83 11.96
C PHE A 153 -19.58 5.06 11.86
N LEU A 154 -18.44 5.75 11.75
CA LEU A 154 -17.13 5.11 11.61
C LEU A 154 -16.79 4.26 12.84
N ARG A 155 -17.07 4.74 14.05
CA ARG A 155 -16.85 3.97 15.29
C ARG A 155 -17.69 2.69 15.35
N SER A 156 -18.96 2.78 14.95
CA SER A 156 -19.85 1.60 14.89
C SER A 156 -19.33 0.60 13.87
N TYR A 157 -19.02 1.07 12.66
CA TYR A 157 -18.56 0.24 11.55
C TYR A 157 -17.26 -0.50 11.88
N MET A 158 -16.26 0.21 12.43
CA MET A 158 -15.01 -0.43 12.87
C MET A 158 -15.23 -1.47 13.98
N SER A 159 -16.18 -1.24 14.89
CA SER A 159 -16.50 -2.18 15.98
C SER A 159 -17.13 -3.47 15.45
N GLU A 160 -17.88 -3.41 14.36
CA GLU A 160 -18.47 -4.58 13.69
C GLU A 160 -17.44 -5.41 12.92
N ILE A 161 -16.38 -4.77 12.40
CA ILE A 161 -15.31 -5.44 11.63
C ILE A 161 -14.24 -6.05 12.52
N THR A 162 -13.92 -5.42 13.66
CA THR A 162 -12.89 -5.92 14.59
C THR A 162 -13.00 -7.40 14.96
N PRO A 163 -14.19 -8.02 15.16
CA PRO A 163 -14.30 -9.45 15.50
C PRO A 163 -14.18 -10.42 14.32
N THR A 164 -14.03 -9.95 13.07
CA THR A 164 -13.96 -10.80 11.85
C THR A 164 -12.53 -11.01 11.39
#